data_AF-A0A0F9FA01-F1
#
_entry.id   AF-A0A0F9FA01-F1
#
_cell.length_a   1.000
_cell.length_b   1.000
_cell.length_c   1.000
_cell.angle_alpha   90.00
_cell.angle_beta   90.00
_cell.angle_gamma   90.00
#
_symmetry.space_group_name_H-M   'P 1'
#
loop_
_entity.id
_entity.type
_entity.pdbx_description
1 polymer ?
#
loop_
_entity_poly.entity_id
_entity_poly.type
_entity_poly.pdbx_seq_one_letter_code
_entity_poly.pdbx_strand_id
1 'polypeptide(L)'
;MKAIWKYTLPIADWQQLEMPKGSKILSVVAQYNLPVVYALVDTEESMMERRLVWIRGTGHCVDGLNTEDWIATLVTMGGQLVWHVFIELQP
;
A
#
# COMPACT_ATOMS: atom_id res chain seq x y z
N MET A 1 7.31 -17.59 -12.48
CA MET A 1 7.05 -18.28 -11.18
C MET A 1 6.31 -17.31 -10.26
N LYS A 2 5.36 -17.76 -9.43
CA LYS A 2 4.66 -16.85 -8.50
C LYS A 2 5.25 -16.86 -7.09
N ALA A 3 5.47 -15.68 -6.51
CA ALA A 3 5.97 -15.50 -5.15
C ALA A 3 5.23 -14.40 -4.40
N ILE A 4 5.31 -14.40 -3.06
CA ILE A 4 4.80 -13.31 -2.22
C ILE A 4 5.95 -12.36 -1.94
N TRP A 5 5.84 -11.12 -2.41
CA TRP A 5 6.79 -10.06 -2.11
C TRP A 5 6.26 -9.18 -0.98
N LYS A 6 7.19 -8.55 -0.26
CA LYS A 6 6.92 -7.67 0.87
C LYS A 6 7.50 -6.28 0.57
N TYR A 7 6.69 -5.25 0.76
CA TYR A 7 7.11 -3.85 0.61
C TYR A 7 6.79 -3.09 1.88
N THR A 8 7.82 -2.62 2.58
CA THR A 8 7.65 -1.74 3.74
C THR A 8 7.41 -0.31 3.25
N LEU A 9 6.39 0.33 3.79
CA LEU A 9 5.98 1.67 3.42
C LEU A 9 6.30 2.65 4.57
N PRO A 10 7.06 3.72 4.30
CA PRO A 10 7.09 4.89 5.17
C PRO A 10 5.68 5.44 5.40
N ILE A 11 5.41 5.96 6.61
CA ILE A 11 4.21 6.76 6.88
C ILE A 11 4.49 8.17 6.34
N ALA A 12 4.03 8.42 5.12
CA ALA A 12 4.12 9.70 4.44
C ALA A 12 2.75 10.00 3.80
N ASP A 13 2.48 11.27 3.48
CA ASP A 13 1.21 11.64 2.87
C ASP A 13 0.97 10.90 1.55
N TRP A 14 2.02 10.74 0.72
CA TRP A 14 1.96 9.90 -0.46
C TRP A 14 3.35 9.38 -0.84
N GLN A 15 3.37 8.29 -1.60
CA GLN A 15 4.60 7.74 -2.19
C GLN A 15 4.29 6.83 -3.39
N GLN A 16 5.32 6.56 -4.19
CA GLN A 16 5.25 5.60 -5.27
C GLN A 16 5.71 4.21 -4.79
N LEU A 17 4.98 3.19 -5.20
CA LEU A 17 5.33 1.78 -5.04
C LEU A 17 5.52 1.17 -6.42
N GLU A 18 6.73 0.71 -6.72
CA GLU A 18 7.03 -0.03 -7.95
C GLU A 18 6.97 -1.54 -7.69
N MET A 19 6.27 -2.26 -8.56
CA MET A 19 6.17 -3.72 -8.53
C MET A 19 6.06 -4.28 -9.94
N PRO A 20 6.35 -5.57 -10.17
CA PRO A 20 6.17 -6.17 -11.49
C PRO A 20 4.72 -6.06 -11.97
N LYS A 21 4.55 -5.85 -13.27
CA LYS A 21 3.25 -5.61 -13.90
C LYS A 21 2.26 -6.74 -13.61
N GLY A 22 1.02 -6.40 -13.30
CA GLY A 22 -0.02 -7.37 -12.99
C GLY A 22 0.12 -8.04 -11.62
N SER A 23 1.02 -7.53 -10.75
CA SER A 23 1.08 -7.94 -9.36
C SER A 23 -0.26 -7.72 -8.66
N LYS A 24 -0.67 -8.68 -7.82
CA LYS A 24 -1.92 -8.59 -7.06
C LYS A 24 -1.63 -8.29 -5.60
N ILE A 25 -2.07 -7.13 -5.12
CA ILE A 25 -2.01 -6.79 -3.69
C ILE A 25 -2.92 -7.76 -2.93
N LEU A 26 -2.36 -8.41 -1.91
CA LEU A 26 -3.05 -9.40 -1.07
C LEU A 26 -3.53 -8.79 0.24
N SER A 27 -2.69 -7.96 0.86
CA SER A 27 -3.01 -7.30 2.12
C SER A 27 -2.06 -6.14 2.38
N VAL A 28 -2.51 -5.22 3.24
CA VAL A 28 -1.65 -4.24 3.90
C VAL A 28 -1.84 -4.41 5.40
N VAL A 29 -0.74 -4.55 6.13
CA VAL A 29 -0.76 -4.79 7.58
C VAL A 29 0.24 -3.89 8.29
N ALA A 30 0.02 -3.64 9.59
CA ALA A 30 1.03 -3.02 10.43
C ALA A 30 2.04 -4.08 10.90
N GLN A 31 3.32 -3.88 10.61
CA GLN A 31 4.41 -4.72 11.11
C GLN A 31 5.53 -3.84 11.63
N TYR A 32 5.97 -4.06 12.88
CA TYR A 32 6.96 -3.20 13.56
C TYR A 32 6.59 -1.71 13.50
N ASN A 33 5.31 -1.39 13.67
CA ASN A 33 4.73 -0.05 13.58
C ASN A 33 4.84 0.66 12.22
N LEU A 34 5.11 -0.08 11.15
CA LEU A 34 5.08 0.44 9.79
C LEU A 34 4.05 -0.30 8.95
N PRO A 35 3.36 0.37 8.02
CA PRO A 35 2.56 -0.29 7.00
C PRO A 35 3.44 -1.17 6.10
N VAL A 36 2.95 -2.37 5.79
CA VAL A 36 3.63 -3.34 4.92
C VAL A 36 2.62 -3.89 3.92
N VAL A 37 2.94 -3.79 2.63
CA VAL A 37 2.17 -4.38 1.54
C VAL A 37 2.72 -5.76 1.25
N TYR A 38 1.81 -6.74 1.15
CA TYR A 38 2.11 -8.06 0.59
C TYR A 38 1.42 -8.18 -0.77
N ALA A 39 2.16 -8.65 -1.78
CA ALA A 39 1.64 -8.85 -3.12
C ALA A 39 2.04 -10.22 -3.68
N LEU A 40 1.13 -10.83 -4.45
CA LEU A 40 1.42 -11.97 -5.32
C LEU A 40 2.04 -11.43 -6.61
N VAL A 41 3.27 -11.83 -6.87
CA VAL A 41 4.10 -11.33 -7.96
C VAL A 41 4.48 -12.49 -8.87
N ASP A 42 4.44 -12.29 -10.19
CA ASP A 42 5.13 -13.17 -11.13
C ASP A 42 6.59 -12.72 -11.23
N THR A 43 7.52 -13.54 -10.74
CA THR A 43 8.94 -13.22 -10.66
C THR A 43 9.65 -13.25 -12.01
N GLU A 44 8.97 -13.73 -13.06
CA GLU A 44 9.49 -13.70 -14.44
C GLU A 44 9.03 -12.47 -15.21
N GLU A 45 8.10 -11.67 -14.66
CA GLU A 45 7.70 -10.41 -15.27
C GLU A 45 8.82 -9.37 -15.10
N SER A 46 9.20 -8.73 -16.20
CA SER A 46 10.30 -7.76 -16.29
C SER A 46 9.81 -6.32 -16.40
N MET A 47 8.56 -6.12 -16.84
CA MET A 47 7.90 -4.83 -16.84
C MET A 47 7.48 -4.46 -15.43
N MET A 48 7.79 -3.25 -15.02
CA MET A 48 7.35 -2.68 -13.74
C MET A 48 6.15 -1.77 -13.97
N GLU A 49 5.25 -1.74 -12.98
CA GLU A 49 4.17 -0.77 -12.90
C GLU A 49 4.32 0.08 -11.63
N ARG A 50 3.82 1.30 -11.69
CA ARG A 50 3.82 2.25 -10.58
C ARG A 50 2.44 2.31 -9.96
N ARG A 51 2.41 2.28 -8.64
CA ARG A 51 1.21 2.51 -7.86
C ARG A 51 1.39 3.70 -6.96
N LEU A 52 0.39 4.56 -6.88
CA LEU A 52 0.38 5.69 -5.96
C LEU A 52 -0.26 5.24 -4.64
N VAL A 53 0.52 5.34 -3.57
CA VAL A 53 0.08 4.97 -2.22
C VAL A 53 -0.18 6.23 -1.43
N TRP A 54 -1.37 6.34 -0.86
CA TRP A 54 -1.75 7.40 0.06
C TRP A 54 -1.98 6.81 1.45
N ILE A 55 -1.42 7.42 2.48
CA ILE A 55 -1.64 7.03 3.88
C ILE A 55 -2.27 8.21 4.61
N ARG A 56 -3.42 7.98 5.23
CA ARG A 56 -4.22 9.02 5.87
C ARG A 56 -4.53 8.67 7.31
N GLY A 57 -4.14 9.55 8.23
CA GLY A 57 -4.49 9.45 9.64
C GLY A 57 -5.94 9.87 9.89
N THR A 58 -6.44 9.58 11.09
CA THR A 58 -7.75 10.09 11.54
C THR A 58 -7.78 11.62 11.48
N GLY A 59 -8.77 12.18 10.78
CA GLY A 59 -8.93 13.63 10.59
C GLY A 59 -8.10 14.25 9.45
N HIS A 60 -7.29 13.46 8.73
CA HIS A 60 -6.59 13.96 7.54
C HIS A 60 -7.57 14.14 6.36
N CYS A 61 -7.30 15.16 5.53
CA CYS A 61 -8.09 15.40 4.32
C CYS A 61 -7.90 14.26 3.30
N VAL A 62 -9.01 13.83 2.70
CA VAL A 62 -9.07 12.76 1.68
C VAL A 62 -9.63 13.26 0.35
N ASP A 63 -9.72 14.58 0.16
CA ASP A 63 -10.22 15.17 -1.08
C ASP A 63 -9.38 14.70 -2.27
N GLY A 64 -10.06 14.26 -3.33
CA GLY A 64 -9.44 13.72 -4.54
C GLY A 64 -9.02 12.25 -4.46
N LEU A 65 -9.17 11.58 -3.31
CA LEU A 65 -8.97 10.12 -3.22
C LEU A 65 -10.25 9.37 -3.60
N ASN A 66 -10.11 8.31 -4.38
CA ASN A 66 -11.20 7.40 -4.70
C ASN A 66 -11.32 6.31 -3.61
N THR A 67 -12.55 6.06 -3.14
CA THR A 67 -12.82 5.01 -2.15
C THR A 67 -12.63 3.60 -2.69
N GLU A 68 -12.69 3.41 -4.01
CA GLU A 68 -12.40 2.11 -4.63
C GLU A 68 -10.92 1.73 -4.51
N ASP A 69 -10.03 2.71 -4.35
CA ASP A 69 -8.59 2.49 -4.12
C ASP A 69 -8.27 2.18 -2.65
N TRP A 70 -9.25 2.22 -1.75
CA TRP A 70 -9.03 1.89 -0.34
C TRP A 70 -8.70 0.40 -0.17
N ILE A 71 -7.61 0.10 0.55
CA ILE A 71 -7.13 -1.26 0.74
C ILE A 71 -7.26 -1.73 2.19
N ALA A 72 -6.93 -0.87 3.17
CA ALA A 72 -6.87 -1.30 4.57
C ALA A 72 -6.96 -0.14 5.57
N THR A 73 -7.35 -0.50 6.80
CA THR A 73 -7.17 0.30 8.02
C THR A 73 -6.15 -0.38 8.91
N LEU A 74 -5.17 0.38 9.41
CA LEU A 74 -4.06 -0.11 10.22
C LEU A 74 -4.03 0.61 11.56
N VAL A 75 -3.64 -0.10 12.60
CA VAL A 75 -3.43 0.47 13.94
C VAL A 75 -1.98 0.25 14.32
N THR A 76 -1.31 1.32 14.77
CA THR A 76 0.11 1.32 15.14
C THR A 76 0.29 1.93 16.54
N MET A 77 1.52 1.89 17.08
CA MET A 77 1.84 2.47 18.38
C MET A 77 0.93 1.95 19.50
N GLY A 78 0.64 0.65 19.48
CA GLY A 78 -0.18 0.00 20.50
C GLY A 78 -1.63 0.50 20.59
N GLY A 79 -2.20 1.04 19.49
CA GLY A 79 -3.58 1.53 19.49
C GLY A 79 -3.73 3.03 19.29
N GLN A 80 -2.63 3.79 19.41
CA GLN A 80 -2.71 5.25 19.49
C GLN A 80 -2.92 5.92 18.13
N LEU A 81 -2.43 5.32 17.04
CA LEU A 81 -2.49 5.88 15.70
C LEU A 81 -3.21 4.93 14.76
N VAL A 82 -4.23 5.45 14.07
CA VAL A 82 -5.01 4.75 13.04
C VAL A 82 -4.70 5.35 11.69
N TRP A 83 -4.45 4.49 10.71
CA TRP A 83 -4.10 4.86 9.34
C TRP A 83 -5.01 4.16 8.34
N HIS A 84 -5.38 4.87 7.27
CA HIS A 84 -6.09 4.31 6.12
C HIS A 84 -5.18 4.37 4.89
N VAL A 85 -5.06 3.25 4.19
CA VAL A 85 -4.17 3.11 3.03
C VAL A 85 -4.99 2.99 1.76
N PHE A 86 -4.70 3.85 0.79
CA PHE A 86 -5.27 3.83 -0.56
C PHE A 86 -4.15 3.54 -1.55
N ILE A 87 -4.40 2.69 -2.55
CA ILE A 87 -3.41 2.32 -3.56
C ILE A 87 -4.07 2.32 -4.94
N GLU A 88 -3.68 3.29 -5.75
CA GLU A 88 -4.15 3.47 -7.13
C GLU A 88 -3.08 2.99 -8.11
N LEU A 89 -3.47 2.31 -9.19
CA LEU A 89 -2.57 2.01 -10.30
C LEU A 89 -2.37 3.29 -11.13
N GLN A 90 -1.13 3.74 -11.29
CA GLN A 90 -0.86 4.84 -12.21
C GLN A 90 -0.94 4.34 -13.66
N PRO A 91 -1.66 5.06 -14.54
CA PRO A 91 -1.78 4.70 -15.96
C PRO A 91 -0.46 4.83 -16.73
#